data_AF-A0A924C1R1-F1
#
_entry.id   AF-A0A924C1R1-F1
#
_cell.length_a   1.000
_cell.length_b   1.000
_cell.length_c   1.000
_cell.angle_alpha   90.00
_cell.angle_beta   90.00
_cell.angle_gamma   90.00
#
_symmetry.space_group_name_H-M   'P 1'
#
loop_
_entity.id
_entity.type
_entity.pdbx_description
1 polymer ?
#
loop_
_entity_poly.entity_id
_entity_poly.type
_entity_poly.pdbx_seq_one_letter_code
_entity_poly.pdbx_strand_id
1 'polypeptide(L)'
;MDYDAAPANRKPGLPMRFGSALAQHAEVAVDRTRIAIVWKQCDGKATVMLGKLPVDAGQHWKEVDLGRTQGASDQPHLIATPTGIVVIWRTQRDGLIAKLTMEGTAAWTDSH
;
A
#
# COMPACT_ATOMS: atom_id res chain seq x y z
N MET A 1 19.08 12.35 11.72
CA MET A 1 18.31 11.09 11.64
C MET A 1 19.28 10.06 11.14
N ASP A 2 19.84 9.24 12.03
CA ASP A 2 20.68 8.12 11.65
C ASP A 2 19.77 7.00 11.17
N TYR A 3 19.82 6.70 9.87
CA TYR A 3 19.41 5.39 9.41
C TYR A 3 20.52 4.43 9.83
N ASP A 4 20.33 3.71 10.93
CA ASP A 4 21.16 2.54 11.21
C ASP A 4 21.05 1.62 9.98
N ALA A 5 22.13 1.52 9.22
CA ALA A 5 22.22 0.57 8.14
C ALA A 5 21.91 -0.81 8.73
N ALA A 6 20.95 -1.52 8.12
CA ALA A 6 20.68 -2.90 8.52
C ALA A 6 22.02 -3.65 8.56
N PRO A 7 22.33 -4.42 9.62
CA PRO A 7 23.61 -5.09 9.74
C PRO A 7 23.83 -5.95 8.49
N ALA A 8 25.04 -5.86 7.92
CA ALA A 8 25.40 -6.42 6.62
C ALA A 8 25.20 -7.95 6.47
N ASN A 9 24.75 -8.63 7.53
CA ASN A 9 24.53 -10.07 7.62
C ASN A 9 23.04 -10.49 7.58
N ARG A 10 22.09 -9.56 7.40
CA ARG A 10 20.67 -9.93 7.30
C ARG A 10 20.40 -10.64 5.97
N LYS A 11 20.13 -11.95 6.03
CA LYS A 11 19.66 -12.71 4.87
C LYS A 11 18.34 -12.12 4.38
N PRO A 12 18.19 -11.83 3.07
CA PRO A 12 16.90 -11.44 2.50
C PRO A 12 15.83 -12.50 2.80
N GLY A 13 14.61 -12.06 3.04
CA GLY A 13 13.46 -12.95 3.12
C GLY A 13 13.22 -13.65 1.78
N LEU A 14 12.44 -14.74 1.81
CA LEU A 14 11.99 -15.39 0.59
C LEU A 14 11.08 -14.43 -0.21
N PRO A 15 11.17 -14.43 -1.56
CA PRO A 15 10.24 -13.69 -2.39
C PRO A 15 8.79 -14.06 -2.06
N MET A 16 7.93 -13.05 -1.90
CA MET A 16 6.50 -13.23 -1.68
C MET A 16 5.73 -12.78 -2.93
N ARG A 17 4.82 -13.63 -3.39
CA ARG A 17 3.91 -13.29 -4.50
C ARG A 17 2.74 -12.44 -3.99
N PHE A 18 2.36 -11.44 -4.78
CA PHE A 18 1.18 -10.61 -4.55
C PHE A 18 0.22 -10.74 -5.74
N GLY A 19 -1.07 -10.85 -5.44
CA GLY A 19 -2.14 -10.91 -6.44
C GLY A 19 -2.16 -12.14 -7.36
N SER A 20 -2.96 -12.05 -8.41
CA SER A 20 -3.14 -13.07 -9.46
C SER A 20 -2.16 -12.86 -10.63
N ALA A 21 -2.31 -13.64 -11.71
CA ALA A 21 -1.55 -13.43 -12.94
C ALA A 21 -1.84 -12.08 -13.64
N LEU A 22 -2.93 -11.41 -13.24
CA LEU A 22 -3.32 -10.10 -13.75
C LEU A 22 -2.76 -8.95 -12.91
N ALA A 23 -1.94 -9.24 -11.89
CA ALA A 23 -1.37 -8.22 -11.01
C ALA A 23 -0.33 -7.37 -11.75
N GLN A 24 -0.43 -6.05 -11.60
CA GLN A 24 0.38 -5.08 -12.31
C GLN A 24 0.64 -3.86 -11.41
N HIS A 25 1.74 -3.14 -11.70
CA HIS A 25 2.06 -1.84 -11.09
C HIS A 25 1.96 -1.83 -9.56
N ALA A 26 2.70 -2.74 -8.94
CA ALA A 26 2.78 -2.79 -7.49
C ALA A 26 3.60 -1.61 -6.94
N GLU A 27 3.27 -1.20 -5.73
CA GLU A 27 3.96 -0.14 -5.00
C GLU A 27 4.00 -0.46 -3.51
N VAL A 28 5.00 0.09 -2.83
CA VAL A 28 5.22 -0.06 -1.40
C VAL A 28 5.48 1.30 -0.76
N ALA A 29 4.87 1.54 0.40
CA ALA A 29 5.20 2.66 1.27
C ALA A 29 5.48 2.17 2.68
N VAL A 30 6.46 2.82 3.32
CA VAL A 30 6.90 2.51 4.68
C VAL A 30 6.98 3.80 5.49
N ASP A 31 6.37 3.79 6.67
CA ASP A 31 6.43 4.90 7.63
C ASP A 31 6.55 4.35 9.06
N ARG A 32 7.78 4.40 9.60
CA ARG A 32 8.16 3.75 10.87
C ARG A 32 7.85 2.24 10.84
N THR A 33 6.85 1.80 11.59
CA THR A 33 6.40 0.40 11.66
C THR A 33 5.26 0.08 10.69
N ARG A 34 4.77 1.09 9.96
CA ARG A 34 3.67 0.98 9.00
C ARG A 34 4.23 0.58 7.65
N ILE A 35 3.75 -0.53 7.09
CA ILE A 35 4.05 -0.96 5.73
C ILE A 35 2.74 -1.15 4.98
N ALA A 36 2.62 -0.60 3.77
CA ALA A 36 1.53 -0.89 2.85
C ALA A 36 2.10 -1.33 1.52
N ILE A 37 1.53 -2.40 0.96
CA ILE A 37 1.79 -2.82 -0.42
C ILE A 37 0.46 -2.74 -1.16
N VAL A 38 0.43 -2.12 -2.33
CA VAL A 38 -0.76 -2.08 -3.19
C VAL A 38 -0.41 -2.48 -4.61
N TRP A 39 -1.40 -2.97 -5.34
CA TRP A 39 -1.27 -3.30 -6.77
C TRP A 39 -2.64 -3.24 -7.42
N LYS A 40 -2.64 -3.08 -8.75
CA LYS A 40 -3.85 -3.24 -9.55
C LYS A 40 -3.94 -4.64 -10.14
N GLN A 41 -5.16 -5.14 -10.28
CA GLN A 41 -5.45 -6.28 -11.15
C GLN A 41 -6.48 -5.88 -12.20
N CYS A 42 -6.14 -6.09 -13.48
CA CYS A 42 -6.98 -5.69 -14.60
C CYS A 42 -7.21 -6.86 -15.56
N ASP A 43 -8.48 -7.14 -15.87
CA ASP A 43 -8.87 -8.16 -16.86
C ASP A 43 -9.10 -7.57 -18.27
N GLY A 44 -8.74 -6.29 -18.46
CA GLY A 44 -9.00 -5.52 -19.68
C GLY A 44 -10.35 -4.80 -19.71
N LYS A 45 -11.26 -5.08 -18.77
CA LYS A 45 -12.58 -4.41 -18.65
C LYS A 45 -12.74 -3.69 -17.33
N ALA A 46 -12.29 -4.31 -16.24
CA ALA A 46 -12.36 -3.78 -14.89
C ALA A 46 -11.00 -3.85 -14.21
N THR A 47 -10.75 -2.89 -13.33
CA THR A 47 -9.59 -2.87 -12.46
C THR A 47 -10.06 -2.96 -11.00
N VAL A 48 -9.39 -3.79 -10.20
CA VAL A 48 -9.46 -3.76 -8.74
C VAL A 48 -8.15 -3.22 -8.17
N MET A 49 -8.20 -2.29 -7.21
CA MET A 49 -7.08 -1.95 -6.34
C MET A 49 -7.09 -2.91 -5.17
N LEU A 50 -5.99 -3.61 -4.99
CA LEU A 50 -5.79 -4.50 -3.86
C LEU A 50 -4.65 -3.96 -3.02
N GLY A 51 -4.75 -4.19 -1.72
CA GLY A 51 -3.69 -3.92 -0.76
C GLY A 51 -3.32 -5.17 -0.01
N LYS A 52 -2.11 -5.21 0.54
CA LYS A 52 -1.68 -6.21 1.51
C LYS A 52 -0.99 -5.50 2.67
N LEU A 53 -1.55 -5.69 3.86
CA LEU A 53 -1.19 -4.96 5.06
C LEU A 53 -0.64 -5.94 6.12
N PRO A 54 0.41 -5.56 6.87
CA PRO A 54 0.90 -6.37 7.95
C PRO A 54 -0.11 -6.39 9.11
N VAL A 55 -0.27 -7.53 9.79
CA VAL A 55 -1.04 -7.61 11.06
C VAL A 55 -0.13 -7.78 12.27
N ASP A 56 1.02 -8.45 12.11
CA ASP A 56 1.96 -8.78 13.20
C ASP A 56 3.38 -8.32 12.86
N ALA A 57 3.59 -7.00 12.75
CA ALA A 57 4.88 -6.40 12.35
C ALA A 57 5.48 -6.99 11.07
N GLY A 58 4.63 -7.44 10.14
CA GLY A 58 5.04 -8.05 8.87
C GLY A 58 5.29 -9.56 8.90
N GLN A 59 5.03 -10.24 10.03
CA GLN A 59 5.05 -11.72 10.09
C GLN A 59 3.86 -12.31 9.32
N HIS A 60 2.69 -11.71 9.49
CA HIS A 60 1.48 -12.07 8.77
C HIS A 60 0.94 -10.88 8.00
N TRP A 61 0.21 -11.20 6.93
CA TRP A 61 -0.25 -10.23 5.95
C TRP A 61 -1.71 -10.49 5.59
N LYS A 62 -2.49 -9.43 5.53
CA LYS A 62 -3.90 -9.45 5.16
C LYS A 62 -4.12 -8.72 3.84
N GLU A 63 -4.78 -9.38 2.89
CA GLU A 63 -5.22 -8.75 1.65
C GLU A 63 -6.51 -7.94 1.86
N VAL A 64 -6.62 -6.78 1.21
CA VAL A 64 -7.76 -5.86 1.33
C VAL A 64 -8.19 -5.33 -0.05
N ASP A 65 -9.50 -5.16 -0.24
CA ASP A 65 -10.07 -4.49 -1.42
C ASP A 65 -10.11 -2.97 -1.20
N LEU A 66 -9.31 -2.25 -1.99
CA LEU A 66 -9.18 -0.81 -1.92
C LEU A 66 -10.06 -0.10 -2.94
N GLY A 67 -10.79 -0.81 -3.79
CA GLY A 67 -11.76 -0.21 -4.70
C GLY A 67 -11.74 -0.86 -6.08
N ARG A 68 -12.78 -0.56 -6.86
CA ARG A 68 -13.00 -1.13 -8.19
C ARG A 68 -13.46 -0.05 -9.15
N THR A 69 -13.00 -0.14 -10.38
CA THR A 69 -13.44 0.72 -11.49
C THR A 69 -13.62 -0.10 -12.76
N GLN A 70 -14.48 0.37 -13.65
CA GLN A 70 -14.53 -0.10 -15.03
C GLN A 70 -13.81 0.90 -15.94
N GLY A 71 -13.39 0.45 -17.12
CA GLY A 71 -12.66 1.29 -18.07
C GLY A 71 -11.21 1.53 -17.64
N ALA A 72 -10.58 2.52 -18.27
CA ALA A 72 -9.17 2.80 -18.04
C ALA A 72 -8.90 3.28 -16.61
N SER A 73 -7.75 2.90 -16.08
CA SER A 73 -7.22 3.37 -14.81
C SER A 73 -5.71 3.49 -14.92
N ASP A 74 -5.15 4.45 -14.21
CA ASP A 74 -3.71 4.65 -14.15
C ASP A 74 -3.07 3.70 -13.13
N GLN A 75 -1.82 3.97 -12.77
CA GLN A 75 -1.05 3.21 -11.78
C GLN A 75 -1.34 3.77 -10.37
N PRO A 76 -1.30 2.94 -9.32
CA PRO A 76 -1.38 3.46 -7.96
C PRO A 76 -0.17 4.32 -7.62
N HIS A 77 -0.40 5.26 -6.69
CA HIS A 77 0.63 5.97 -5.94
C HIS A 77 0.32 5.90 -4.44
N LEU A 78 1.30 5.52 -3.61
CA LEU A 78 1.19 5.47 -2.16
C LEU A 78 1.85 6.70 -1.56
N ILE A 79 1.12 7.38 -0.68
CA ILE A 79 1.59 8.57 0.01
C ILE A 79 1.54 8.30 1.50
N ALA A 80 2.70 8.34 2.16
CA ALA A 80 2.79 8.35 3.61
C ALA A 80 2.48 9.77 4.11
N THR A 81 1.58 9.86 5.08
CA THR A 81 1.15 11.09 5.74
C THR A 81 1.21 10.91 7.26
N PRO A 82 1.22 12.00 8.05
CA PRO A 82 1.15 11.89 9.51
C PRO A 82 -0.05 11.07 10.00
N THR A 83 -1.18 11.16 9.29
CA THR A 83 -2.44 10.47 9.62
C THR A 83 -2.54 9.06 9.05
N GLY A 84 -1.58 8.58 8.26
CA GLY A 84 -1.64 7.24 7.68
C GLY A 84 -1.02 7.14 6.29
N ILE A 85 -1.12 5.96 5.68
CA ILE A 85 -0.75 5.72 4.29
C ILE A 85 -2.02 5.72 3.44
N VAL A 86 -2.03 6.53 2.38
CA VAL A 86 -3.14 6.68 1.44
C VAL A 86 -2.71 6.16 0.08
N VAL A 87 -3.58 5.39 -0.59
CA VAL A 87 -3.42 5.09 -2.02
C VAL A 87 -4.19 6.13 -2.81
N ILE A 88 -3.55 6.68 -3.84
CA ILE A 88 -4.20 7.50 -4.85
C ILE A 88 -4.09 6.79 -6.19
N TRP A 89 -5.12 6.93 -7.01
CA TRP A 89 -5.14 6.45 -8.38
C TRP A 89 -6.17 7.23 -9.17
N ARG A 90 -5.96 7.34 -10.48
CA ARG A 90 -6.90 7.99 -11.37
C ARG A 90 -7.68 6.94 -12.15
N THR A 91 -9.00 7.08 -12.19
CA THR A 91 -9.91 6.25 -12.97
C THR A 91 -10.54 7.10 -14.06
N GLN A 92 -10.92 6.45 -15.16
CA GLN A 92 -11.63 7.11 -16.25
C GLN A 92 -13.01 7.61 -15.80
N ARG A 93 -13.70 6.85 -14.95
CA ARG A 93 -15.08 7.13 -14.54
C ARG A 93 -15.17 8.19 -13.45
N ASP A 94 -14.34 8.07 -12.43
CA ASP A 94 -14.50 8.82 -11.17
C ASP A 94 -13.38 9.85 -10.95
N GLY A 95 -12.42 9.93 -11.89
CA GLY A 95 -11.28 10.84 -11.77
C GLY A 95 -10.28 10.35 -10.71
N LEU A 96 -9.72 11.28 -9.94
CA LEU A 96 -8.75 10.95 -8.90
C LEU A 96 -9.49 10.43 -7.65
N ILE A 97 -9.17 9.22 -7.22
CA ILE A 97 -9.66 8.63 -5.98
C ILE A 97 -8.49 8.56 -5.00
N ALA A 98 -8.74 8.92 -3.74
CA ALA A 98 -7.83 8.72 -2.62
C ALA A 98 -8.52 7.84 -1.58
N LYS A 99 -7.85 6.76 -1.15
CA LYS A 99 -8.38 5.86 -0.12
C LYS A 99 -7.32 5.58 0.95
N LEU A 100 -7.74 5.71 2.21
CA LEU A 100 -6.88 5.33 3.31
C LEU A 100 -6.60 3.83 3.25
N THR A 101 -5.32 3.50 3.22
CA THR A 101 -4.82 2.12 3.17
C THR A 101 -4.45 1.63 4.56
N MET A 102 -3.90 2.52 5.40
CA MET A 102 -3.55 2.21 6.78
C MET A 102 -3.55 3.48 7.62
N GLU A 103 -4.23 3.44 8.75
CA GLU A 103 -4.26 4.54 9.72
C GLU A 103 -2.87 4.84 10.28
N GLY A 104 -2.64 6.10 10.60
CA GLY A 104 -1.53 6.54 11.43
C GLY A 104 -1.92 6.50 12.90
N THR A 105 -0.92 6.30 13.76
CA THR A 105 -1.08 6.60 15.18
C THR A 105 -1.03 8.13 15.32
N ALA A 106 -2.17 8.77 15.56
CA ALA A 106 -2.18 10.19 15.91
C ALA A 106 -1.38 10.37 17.22
N ALA A 107 -0.18 10.93 17.12
CA ALA A 107 0.57 11.39 18.29
C ALA A 107 0.00 12.75 18.70
N TRP A 108 -1.18 12.75 19.32
CA TRP A 108 -1.60 13.90 20.13
C TRP A 108 -0.98 13.72 21.51
N THR A 109 0.23 14.26 21.70
CA THR A 109 0.65 14.65 23.04
C THR A 109 0.03 16.00 23.32
N ASP A 110 -1.10 15.99 24.01
CA ASP A 110 -1.58 17.17 24.71
C ASP A 110 -0.49 17.59 25.68
N SER A 111 0.08 18.78 25.48
CA SER A 111 1.06 19.38 26.39
C SER A 111 0.40 20.61 26.98
N HIS A 112 -0.25 20.42 28.12
CA HIS A 112 -0.56 21.48 29.07
C HIS A 112 0.36 21.35 30.28
#